data_AF-A0A2A2IC22-F1
#
_entry.id   AF-A0A2A2IC22-F1
#
_cell.length_a   1.000
_cell.length_b   1.000
_cell.length_c   1.000
_cell.angle_alpha   90.00
_cell.angle_beta   90.00
_cell.angle_gamma   90.00
#
_symmetry.space_group_name_H-M   'P 1'
#
loop_
_entity.id
_entity.type
_entity.pdbx_description
1 polymer ?
#
loop_
_entity_poly.entity_id
_entity_poly.type
_entity_poly.pdbx_seq_one_letter_code
_entity_poly.pdbx_strand_id
1 'polypeptide(L)' 'MKNKFKKILFLELGVGTMKPMFIKEPFWEMTNSLPSASYISVNPNDAVVPGKIEEKGLAINEDIARVLQDVLKGK' A
#
# COMPACT_ATOMS: atom_id res chain seq x y z
N MET A 1 6.83 16.59 -7.98
CA MET A 1 6.14 17.64 -7.18
C MET A 1 4.68 17.91 -7.59
N LYS A 2 4.27 17.77 -8.86
CA LYS A 2 2.93 18.16 -9.37
C LYS A 2 1.72 17.62 -8.58
N ASN A 3 1.81 16.41 -8.02
CA ASN A 3 0.67 15.75 -7.36
C ASN A 3 0.75 15.76 -5.82
N LYS A 4 1.75 16.41 -5.22
CA LYS A 4 2.06 16.27 -3.77
C LYS A 4 0.92 16.65 -2.80
N PHE A 5 -0.07 17.40 -3.28
CA PHE A 5 -1.24 17.84 -2.51
C PHE A 5 -2.54 17.16 -2.95
N LYS A 6 -2.48 16.22 -3.88
CA LYS A 6 -3.65 15.43 -4.27
C LYS A 6 -3.80 14.23 -3.33
N LYS A 7 -4.99 13.64 -3.34
CA LYS A 7 -5.21 12.32 -2.74
C LYS A 7 -4.44 11.29 -3.56
N ILE A 8 -3.42 10.68 -2.97
CA ILE A 8 -2.56 9.67 -3.62
C ILE A 8 -2.76 8.36 -2.89
N LEU A 9 -2.99 7.28 -3.66
CA LEU A 9 -2.95 5.92 -3.14
C LEU A 9 -1.70 5.23 -3.67
N PHE A 10 -0.85 4.77 -2.76
CA PHE A 10 0.24 3.84 -3.04
C PHE A 10 -0.28 2.42 -2.87
N LEU A 11 -0.59 1.76 -3.98
CA LEU A 11 -1.08 0.39 -4.00
C LEU A 11 0.06 -0.58 -4.33
N GLU A 12 0.40 -1.44 -3.38
CA GLU A 12 1.42 -2.47 -3.50
C GLU A 12 0.73 -3.85 -3.62
N LEU A 13 1.03 -4.58 -4.69
CA LEU A 13 0.44 -5.90 -4.96
C LEU A 13 1.55 -6.96 -5.06
N GLY A 14 1.54 -7.95 -4.18
CA GLY A 14 2.40 -9.13 -4.27
C GLY A 14 3.89 -8.87 -4.05
N VAL A 15 4.25 -7.74 -3.43
CA VAL A 15 5.65 -7.42 -3.13
C VAL A 15 6.07 -8.15 -1.86
N GLY A 16 7.06 -9.03 -1.97
CA GLY A 16 7.67 -9.74 -0.85
C GLY A 16 8.77 -8.94 -0.16
N THR A 17 9.48 -9.59 0.76
CA THR A 17 10.49 -8.97 1.64
C THR A 17 11.94 -9.10 1.13
N MET A 18 12.17 -9.71 -0.04
CA MET A 18 13.53 -9.99 -0.54
C MET A 18 14.32 -8.72 -0.89
N LYS A 19 13.67 -7.69 -1.45
CA LYS A 19 14.31 -6.41 -1.79
C LYS A 19 13.36 -5.22 -1.52
N PRO A 20 13.09 -4.92 -0.23
CA PRO A 20 12.07 -3.94 0.17
C PRO A 20 12.41 -2.51 -0.28
N MET A 21 13.70 -2.21 -0.44
CA MET A 21 14.22 -0.91 -0.90
C MET A 21 13.72 -0.44 -2.27
N PHE A 22 13.20 -1.33 -3.13
CA PHE A 22 12.73 -0.93 -4.46
C PHE A 22 11.29 -0.40 -4.45
N ILE A 23 10.43 -0.90 -3.57
CA ILE A 23 8.99 -0.58 -3.58
C ILE A 23 8.47 -0.27 -2.18
N LYS A 24 8.57 -1.22 -1.23
CA LYS A 24 8.03 -1.09 0.13
C LYS A 24 8.54 0.18 0.82
N GLU A 25 9.86 0.32 0.95
CA GLU A 25 10.45 1.45 1.68
C GLU A 25 10.17 2.81 1.02
N PRO A 26 10.35 3.00 -0.31
CA PRO A 26 9.96 4.24 -0.97
C PRO A 26 8.48 4.57 -0.80
N PHE A 27 7.58 3.59 -0.92
CA PHE A 27 6.14 3.83 -0.73
C PHE A 27 5.83 4.27 0.70
N TRP A 28 6.48 3.67 1.69
CA TRP A 28 6.32 4.08 3.09
C TRP A 28 6.83 5.50 3.35
N GLU A 29 8.00 5.86 2.80
CA GLU A 29 8.56 7.21 2.92
C GLU A 29 7.68 8.25 2.23
N MET A 30 7.16 7.94 1.05
CA MET A 30 6.25 8.82 0.33
C MET A 30 4.91 8.97 1.05
N THR A 31 4.36 7.89 1.61
CA THR A 31 3.12 7.93 2.38
C THR A 31 3.27 8.75 3.66
N ASN A 32 4.41 8.62 4.33
CA ASN A 32 4.72 9.40 5.51
C ASN A 32 4.86 10.89 5.18
N SER A 33 5.61 11.22 4.13
CA SER A 33 5.94 12.61 3.76
C SER A 33 4.82 13.38 3.07
N LEU A 34 3.89 12.69 2.40
CA LEU A 34 2.79 13.34 1.68
C LEU A 34 1.54 13.43 2.57
N PRO A 35 0.93 14.63 2.69
CA PRO A 35 -0.13 14.88 3.67
C PRO A 35 -1.44 14.14 3.35
N SER A 36 -1.71 13.88 2.07
CA SER A 36 -2.94 13.20 1.61
C SER A 36 -2.66 11.88 0.90
N ALA A 37 -1.55 11.22 1.28
CA ALA A 37 -1.23 9.90 0.79
C ALA A 37 -1.77 8.80 1.71
N SER A 38 -2.18 7.70 1.09
CA SER A 38 -2.54 6.45 1.77
C SER A 38 -1.78 5.30 1.13
N TYR A 39 -1.60 4.22 1.88
CA TYR A 39 -0.89 3.03 1.44
C TYR A 39 -1.75 1.79 1.63
N ILE A 40 -1.77 0.91 0.63
CA ILE A 40 -2.39 -0.40 0.73
C ILE A 40 -1.39 -1.45 0.26
N SER A 41 -1.13 -2.46 1.07
CA SER A 41 -0.36 -3.65 0.70
C SER A 41 -1.29 -4.85 0.61
N VAL A 42 -1.21 -5.60 -0.49
CA VAL A 42 -1.94 -6.85 -0.70
C VAL A 42 -0.95 -7.97 -0.96
N ASN A 43 -0.82 -8.89 -0.02
CA ASN A 43 0.06 -10.05 -0.12
C ASN A 43 -0.37 -11.08 0.94
N PRO A 44 -0.58 -12.36 0.60
CA PRO A 44 -1.05 -13.38 1.56
C PRO A 44 -0.05 -13.67 2.69
N ASN A 45 1.24 -13.42 2.48
CA ASN A 45 2.30 -13.78 3.43
C ASN A 45 2.99 -12.57 4.07
N ASP A 46 3.10 -11.46 3.33
CA ASP A 46 3.98 -10.33 3.68
C ASP A 46 3.31 -8.95 3.58
N ALA A 47 1.98 -8.85 3.76
CA ALA A 47 1.34 -7.54 3.81
C ALA A 47 1.61 -6.89 5.18
N VAL A 48 2.27 -5.74 5.16
CA VAL A 48 2.69 -5.04 6.36
C VAL A 48 2.59 -3.53 6.18
N VAL A 49 2.13 -2.85 7.23
CA VAL A 49 2.16 -1.40 7.36
C VAL A 49 3.10 -1.07 8.53
N PRO A 50 4.17 -0.29 8.33
CA PRO A 50 5.04 0.07 9.44
C PRO A 50 4.36 1.12 10.33
N GLY A 51 4.63 1.09 11.63
CA GLY A 51 3.96 1.94 12.63
C GLY A 51 3.97 3.44 12.29
N LYS A 52 5.00 3.93 11.61
CA LYS A 52 5.10 5.33 11.15
C LYS A 52 3.98 5.80 10.20
N ILE A 53 3.23 4.88 9.59
CA ILE A 53 2.10 5.19 8.69
C ILE A 53 0.87 4.34 9.02
N GLU A 54 0.75 3.84 10.25
CA GLU A 54 -0.36 2.97 10.67
C GLU A 54 -1.72 3.61 10.41
N GLU A 55 -1.86 4.92 10.71
CA GLU A 55 -3.07 5.70 10.44
C GLU A 55 -3.38 5.96 8.96
N LYS A 56 -2.41 5.73 8.06
CA LYS A 56 -2.49 6.00 6.62
C LYS A 56 -2.46 4.71 5.79
N GLY A 57 -2.33 3.56 6.44
CA GLY A 57 -2.03 2.29 5.80
C GLY A 57 -3.09 1.22 6.03
N LEU A 58 -3.18 0.28 5.08
CA LEU A 58 -3.95 -0.95 5.24
C LEU A 58 -3.14 -2.13 4.70
N ALA A 59 -2.97 -3.18 5.51
CA ALA A 59 -2.42 -4.46 5.09
C ALA A 59 -3.56 -5.46 4.84
N ILE A 60 -3.56 -6.09 3.68
CA ILE A 60 -4.52 -7.12 3.30
C ILE A 60 -3.76 -8.43 3.05
N ASN A 61 -3.87 -9.34 4.02
CA ASN A 61 -3.26 -10.67 3.97
C ASN A 61 -4.15 -11.66 3.23
N GLU A 62 -4.31 -11.49 1.92
CA GLU A 62 -5.18 -12.33 1.09
C GLU A 62 -4.65 -12.43 -0.35
N ASP A 63 -5.15 -13.40 -1.11
CA ASP A 63 -4.88 -13.54 -2.54
C ASP A 63 -5.35 -12.30 -3.32
N ILE A 64 -4.48 -11.80 -4.22
CA ILE A 64 -4.73 -10.59 -5.01
C ILE A 64 -5.96 -10.76 -5.90
N ALA A 65 -6.15 -11.92 -6.54
CA ALA A 65 -7.27 -12.14 -7.43
C ALA A 65 -8.58 -12.10 -6.64
N ARG A 66 -8.61 -12.68 -5.43
CA ARG A 66 -9.76 -12.60 -4.53
C ARG A 66 -10.08 -11.17 -4.11
N VAL A 67 -9.07 -10.41 -3.65
CA VAL A 67 -9.26 -9.00 -3.24
C VAL A 67 -9.83 -8.16 -4.39
N LEU A 68 -9.28 -8.32 -5.60
CA LEU A 68 -9.78 -7.60 -6.77
C LEU A 68 -11.20 -8.02 -7.17
N GLN A 69 -11.52 -9.32 -7.10
CA GLN A 69 -12.88 -9.81 -7.33
C GLN A 69 -13.88 -9.20 -6.35
N ASP A 70 -13.55 -9.15 -5.06
CA ASP A 70 -14.44 -8.61 -4.03
C ASP A 70 -14.68 -7.10 -4.24
N VAL A 71 -13.64 -6.34 -4.61
CA VAL A 71 -13.77 -4.90 -4.95
C VAL A 71 -14.64 -4.69 -6.21
N LEU A 72 -14.57 -5.59 -7.19
CA LEU A 72 -15.39 -5.50 -8.40
C LEU A 72 -16.85 -5.88 -8.17
N LYS A 73 -17.14 -6.79 -7.24
CA LYS A 73 -18.50 -7.18 -6.86
C LYS A 73 -19.20 -6.13 -6.00
N GLY A 74 -18.44 -5.32 -5.25
CA GLY A 74 -18.96 -4.25 -4.42
C GLY A 74 -19.33 -2.96 -5.17
N LYS A 75 -19.44 -3.00 -6.50
CA LYS A 75 -19.91 -1.90 -7.34
C LYS A 75 -21.40 -1.98 -7.62
#